data_AF-A0A1Q3LGU6-F1
#
_entry.id   AF-A0A1Q3LGU6-F1
#
_cell.length_a   1.000
_cell.length_b   1.000
_cell.length_c   1.000
_cell.angle_alpha   90.00
_cell.angle_beta   90.00
_cell.angle_gamma   90.00
#
_symmetry.space_group_name_H-M   'P 1'
#
loop_
_entity.id
_entity.type
_entity.pdbx_description
1 polymer ?
#
loop_
_entity_poly.entity_id
_entity_poly.type
_entity_poly.pdbx_seq_one_letter_code
_entity_poly.pdbx_strand_id
1 'polypeptide(L)'
;MSKLFRLHPAIERNYWTSRLALITTEVAEAIEELRHGRSVDETHYPSAPLGGNAIHETGAPAKPEGVPSELADIVIRAFDFAYEANIDLASMINEKLAYNATRAHKHGKEF
;
A
#
# COMPACT_ATOMS: atom_id res chain seq x y z
N MET A 1 -36.78 13.56 -10.97
CA MET A 1 -35.55 12.73 -10.78
C MET A 1 -35.73 11.89 -9.53
N SER A 2 -35.83 10.56 -9.65
CA SER A 2 -36.09 9.68 -8.50
C SER A 2 -34.90 9.67 -7.53
N LYS A 3 -35.15 9.47 -6.23
CA LYS A 3 -34.10 9.33 -5.20
C LYS A 3 -33.08 8.22 -5.55
N LEU A 4 -33.54 7.19 -6.27
CA LEU A 4 -32.74 6.06 -6.74
C LEU A 4 -31.58 6.50 -7.66
N PHE A 5 -31.81 7.48 -8.54
CA PHE A 5 -30.78 7.97 -9.47
C PHE A 5 -29.68 8.79 -8.75
N ARG A 6 -29.98 9.38 -7.59
CA ARG A 6 -28.98 10.09 -6.75
C ARG A 6 -28.18 9.15 -5.86
N LEU A 7 -28.73 7.98 -5.53
CA LEU A 7 -28.08 6.99 -4.68
C LEU A 7 -26.95 6.26 -5.40
N HIS A 8 -27.10 5.97 -6.71
CA HIS A 8 -26.10 5.20 -7.46
C HIS A 8 -24.68 5.81 -7.42
N PRO A 9 -24.47 7.11 -7.73
CA PRO A 9 -23.12 7.69 -7.65
C PRO A 9 -22.57 7.79 -6.22
N ALA A 10 -23.45 7.89 -5.21
CA ALA A 10 -23.02 7.95 -3.81
C ALA A 10 -22.57 6.57 -3.32
N ILE A 11 -23.28 5.51 -3.70
CA ILE A 11 -22.92 4.12 -3.41
C ILE A 11 -21.56 3.80 -4.04
N GLU A 12 -21.38 4.13 -5.31
CA GLU A 12 -20.11 3.92 -6.02
C GLU A 12 -18.94 4.66 -5.36
N ARG A 13 -19.11 5.94 -5.00
CA ARG A 13 -18.07 6.69 -4.26
C ARG A 13 -17.72 6.03 -2.92
N ASN A 14 -18.73 5.59 -2.15
CA ASN A 14 -18.51 4.94 -0.87
C ASN A 14 -17.81 3.59 -1.02
N TYR A 15 -18.10 2.86 -2.10
CA TYR A 15 -17.42 1.62 -2.44
C TYR A 15 -15.92 1.87 -2.65
N TRP A 16 -15.57 2.78 -3.56
CA TRP A 16 -14.17 3.12 -3.82
C TRP A 16 -13.46 3.69 -2.60
N THR A 17 -14.15 4.49 -1.80
CA THR A 17 -13.62 5.03 -0.53
C THR A 17 -13.25 3.90 0.43
N SER A 18 -14.10 2.88 0.56
CA SER A 18 -13.83 1.71 1.40
C SER A 18 -12.62 0.91 0.91
N ARG A 19 -12.43 0.80 -0.42
CA ARG A 19 -11.26 0.12 -0.99
C ARG A 19 -9.97 0.90 -0.75
N LEU A 20 -10.00 2.24 -0.91
CA LEU A 20 -8.87 3.11 -0.56
C LEU A 20 -8.54 3.08 0.93
N ALA A 21 -9.53 2.91 1.80
CA ALA A 21 -9.31 2.80 3.24
C ALA A 21 -8.43 1.59 3.63
N LEU A 22 -8.43 0.51 2.84
CA LEU A 22 -7.53 -0.63 3.06
C LEU A 22 -6.06 -0.27 2.82
N ILE A 23 -5.74 0.66 1.92
CA ILE A 23 -4.37 1.15 1.76
C ILE A 23 -3.97 1.93 3.02
N THR A 24 -4.90 2.72 3.57
CA THR A 24 -4.69 3.47 4.81
C THR A 24 -4.44 2.55 6.00
N THR A 25 -5.07 1.37 6.06
CA THR A 25 -4.81 0.42 7.16
C THR A 25 -3.39 -0.11 7.12
N GLU A 26 -2.80 -0.40 5.96
CA GLU A 26 -1.40 -0.84 5.87
C GLU A 26 -0.42 0.28 6.32
N VAL A 27 -0.75 1.55 6.04
CA VAL A 27 0.00 2.69 6.61
C VAL A 27 -0.10 2.73 8.13
N ALA A 28 -1.28 2.45 8.68
CA ALA A 28 -1.47 2.39 10.12
C ALA A 28 -0.67 1.24 10.75
N GLU A 29 -0.60 0.07 10.11
CA GLU A 29 0.23 -1.07 10.54
C GLU A 29 1.72 -0.67 10.58
N ALA A 30 2.23 0.00 9.54
CA ALA A 30 3.60 0.53 9.54
C ALA A 30 3.88 1.53 10.69
N ILE A 31 2.88 2.36 11.04
CA ILE A 31 2.99 3.30 12.16
C ILE A 31 3.00 2.55 13.50
N GLU A 32 2.19 1.50 13.65
CA GLU A 32 2.15 0.70 14.88
C GLU A 32 3.47 -0.05 15.11
N GLU A 33 4.15 -0.53 14.07
CA GLU A 33 5.51 -1.09 14.18
C GLU A 33 6.48 -0.10 14.85
N LEU A 34 6.49 1.15 14.39
CA LEU A 34 7.30 2.21 15.00
C LEU A 34 6.85 2.54 16.44
N ARG A 35 5.54 2.53 16.71
CA ARG A 35 5.01 2.75 18.07
C ARG A 35 5.39 1.64 19.04
N HIS A 36 5.58 0.42 18.56
CA HIS A 36 6.10 -0.70 19.33
C HIS A 36 7.63 -0.65 19.53
N GLY A 37 8.30 0.38 19.04
CA GLY A 37 9.73 0.61 19.24
C GLY A 37 10.63 -0.18 18.28
N ARG A 38 10.06 -0.70 17.19
CA ARG A 38 10.82 -1.38 16.11
C ARG A 38 11.59 -0.36 15.28
N SER A 39 12.70 -0.80 14.66
CA SER A 39 13.43 0.06 13.72
C SER A 39 12.70 0.17 12.39
N VAL A 40 12.88 1.29 11.68
CA VAL A 40 12.26 1.55 10.37
C VAL A 40 12.71 0.57 9.28
N ASP A 41 13.88 -0.03 9.44
CA ASP A 41 14.49 -1.01 8.54
C ASP A 41 14.43 -2.44 9.09
N GLU A 42 13.77 -2.66 10.22
CA GLU A 42 13.59 -3.98 10.82
C GLU A 42 12.53 -4.78 10.06
N THR A 43 12.86 -6.02 9.73
CA THR A 43 11.89 -7.03 9.26
C THR A 43 12.02 -8.25 10.15
N HIS A 44 10.90 -8.78 10.63
CA HIS A 44 10.88 -9.97 11.46
C HIS A 44 9.81 -10.97 11.01
N TYR A 45 9.90 -12.20 11.53
CA TYR A 45 9.05 -13.33 11.14
C TYR A 45 8.52 -14.00 12.42
N PRO A 46 7.50 -13.44 13.09
CA PRO A 46 7.09 -13.91 14.42
C PRO A 46 6.49 -15.31 14.39
N SER A 47 6.02 -15.74 13.22
CA SER A 47 5.45 -17.06 13.00
C SER A 47 6.51 -18.11 12.60
N ALA A 48 7.77 -17.72 12.39
CA ALA A 48 8.82 -18.65 11.98
C ALA A 48 9.15 -19.68 13.07
N PRO A 49 9.44 -20.95 12.72
CA PRO A 49 9.94 -21.93 13.67
C PRO A 49 11.22 -21.49 14.37
N LEU A 50 11.39 -21.93 15.63
CA LEU A 50 12.63 -21.76 16.39
C LEU A 50 13.83 -22.23 15.57
N GLY A 51 14.82 -21.35 15.37
CA GLY A 51 16.00 -21.62 14.54
C GLY A 51 16.14 -20.74 13.29
N GLY A 52 15.19 -19.83 13.04
CA GLY A 52 15.33 -18.79 12.02
C GLY A 52 15.06 -19.25 10.58
N ASN A 53 14.44 -20.42 10.41
CA ASN A 53 14.02 -20.85 9.08
C ASN A 53 12.74 -20.07 8.70
N ALA A 54 12.78 -19.32 7.61
CA ALA A 54 11.63 -18.55 7.10
C ALA A 54 10.54 -19.43 6.48
N ILE A 55 10.50 -20.73 6.81
CA ILE A 55 9.58 -21.72 6.29
C ILE A 55 8.97 -22.46 7.49
N HIS A 56 7.65 -22.46 7.58
CA HIS A 56 6.87 -23.23 8.55
C HIS A 56 7.02 -24.73 8.33
N GLU A 57 6.70 -25.52 9.36
CA GLU A 57 6.63 -26.99 9.28
C GLU A 57 5.67 -27.50 8.19
N THR A 58 4.68 -26.67 7.82
CA THR A 58 3.73 -26.92 6.72
C THR A 58 4.34 -26.73 5.33
N GLY A 59 5.56 -26.20 5.23
CA GLY A 59 6.22 -25.85 3.97
C GLY A 59 5.89 -24.45 3.44
N ALA A 60 4.98 -23.70 4.09
CA ALA A 60 4.67 -22.33 3.72
C ALA A 60 5.72 -21.35 4.25
N PRO A 61 6.07 -20.26 3.52
CA PRO A 61 6.95 -19.24 4.06
C PRO A 61 6.31 -18.54 5.26
N ALA A 62 7.12 -18.17 6.25
CA ALA A 62 6.69 -17.35 7.37
C ALA A 62 6.33 -15.94 6.88
N LYS A 63 5.25 -15.36 7.40
CA LYS A 63 4.84 -13.99 7.04
C LYS A 63 5.93 -13.02 7.53
N PRO A 64 6.48 -12.16 6.65
CA PRO A 64 7.26 -11.01 7.08
C PRO A 64 6.35 -9.98 7.77
N GLU A 65 6.89 -9.30 8.77
CA GLU A 65 6.30 -8.16 9.47
C GLU A 65 7.36 -7.07 9.69
N GLY A 66 6.92 -5.86 10.00
CA GLY A 66 7.78 -4.68 10.14
C GLY A 66 7.52 -3.64 9.04
N VAL A 67 8.02 -2.41 9.25
CA VAL A 67 7.80 -1.27 8.34
C VAL A 67 8.09 -1.60 6.87
N PRO A 68 9.19 -2.30 6.49
CA PRO A 68 9.44 -2.68 5.11
C PRO A 68 8.38 -3.60 4.51
N SER A 69 7.82 -4.53 5.32
CA SER A 69 6.73 -5.41 4.90
C SER A 69 5.45 -4.62 4.65
N GLU A 70 5.09 -3.73 5.58
CA GLU A 70 3.89 -2.90 5.46
C GLU A 70 3.97 -1.90 4.28
N LEU A 71 5.16 -1.38 3.98
CA LEU A 71 5.40 -0.61 2.74
C LEU A 71 5.16 -1.43 1.48
N ALA A 72 5.51 -2.72 1.48
CA ALA A 72 5.21 -3.61 0.36
C ALA A 72 3.69 -3.84 0.25
N ASP A 73 3.00 -4.06 1.37
CA ASP A 73 1.55 -4.24 1.42
C ASP A 73 0.81 -2.98 0.91
N ILE A 74 1.27 -1.77 1.24
CA ILE A 74 0.74 -0.52 0.65
C ILE A 74 0.80 -0.53 -0.88
N VAL A 75 1.94 -0.93 -1.46
CA VAL A 75 2.12 -0.98 -2.92
C VAL A 75 1.20 -2.04 -3.52
N ILE A 76 1.13 -3.23 -2.93
CA ILE A 76 0.26 -4.32 -3.37
C ILE A 76 -1.21 -3.88 -3.35
N ARG A 77 -1.66 -3.25 -2.26
CA ARG A 77 -3.04 -2.75 -2.13
C ARG A 77 -3.38 -1.65 -3.14
N ALA A 78 -2.42 -0.80 -3.48
CA ALA A 78 -2.61 0.19 -4.54
C ALA A 78 -2.80 -0.49 -5.91
N PHE A 79 -2.06 -1.56 -6.20
CA PHE A 79 -2.25 -2.36 -7.42
C PHE A 79 -3.55 -3.16 -7.42
N ASP A 80 -3.96 -3.75 -6.29
CA ASP A 80 -5.26 -4.42 -6.13
C ASP A 80 -6.41 -3.45 -6.45
N PHE A 81 -6.37 -2.25 -5.87
CA PHE A 81 -7.35 -1.19 -6.13
C PHE A 81 -7.38 -0.82 -7.62
N ALA A 82 -6.21 -0.62 -8.22
CA ALA A 82 -6.11 -0.23 -9.62
C ALA A 82 -6.66 -1.32 -10.56
N TYR A 83 -6.34 -2.59 -10.30
CA TYR A 83 -6.86 -3.72 -11.07
C TYR A 83 -8.39 -3.74 -11.04
N GLU A 84 -8.98 -3.62 -9.85
CA GLU A 84 -10.42 -3.62 -9.66
C GLU A 84 -11.11 -2.42 -10.31
N ALA A 85 -10.48 -1.24 -10.24
CA ALA A 85 -10.96 -0.01 -10.85
C ALA A 85 -10.67 0.08 -12.37
N ASN A 86 -10.03 -0.93 -12.97
CA ASN A 86 -9.57 -0.94 -14.36
C ASN A 86 -8.65 0.26 -14.70
N ILE A 87 -7.75 0.61 -13.78
CA ILE A 87 -6.75 1.67 -13.92
C ILE A 87 -5.42 1.03 -14.33
N ASP A 88 -4.83 1.49 -15.44
CA ASP A 88 -3.43 1.19 -15.79
C ASP A 88 -2.49 2.02 -14.89
N LEU A 89 -2.27 1.51 -13.68
CA LEU A 89 -1.45 2.19 -12.68
C LEU A 89 0.02 2.28 -13.11
N ALA A 90 0.53 1.30 -13.85
CA ALA A 90 1.91 1.31 -14.31
C ALA A 90 2.16 2.47 -15.30
N SER A 91 1.27 2.65 -16.28
CA SER A 91 1.33 3.79 -17.20
C SER A 91 1.20 5.13 -16.46
N MET A 92 0.26 5.22 -15.51
CA MET A 92 0.05 6.42 -14.70
C MET A 92 1.28 6.78 -13.84
N ILE A 93 1.96 5.78 -13.26
CA ILE A 93 3.22 5.97 -12.52
C ILE A 93 4.29 6.52 -13.46
N ASN A 94 4.45 5.95 -14.66
CA ASN A 94 5.44 6.43 -15.64
C ASN A 94 5.18 7.88 -16.05
N GLU A 95 3.92 8.23 -16.35
CA GLU A 95 3.53 9.61 -16.66
C GLU A 95 3.85 10.55 -15.50
N LYS A 96 3.54 10.13 -14.26
CA LYS A 96 3.81 10.92 -13.07
C LYS A 96 5.30 11.11 -12.80
N LEU A 97 6.11 10.06 -12.98
CA LEU A 97 7.57 10.12 -12.86
C LEU A 97 8.17 11.07 -13.90
N ALA A 98 7.72 11.00 -15.15
CA ALA A 98 8.13 11.93 -16.21
C ALA A 98 7.77 13.38 -15.85
N TYR A 99 6.54 13.64 -15.39
CA TYR A 99 6.14 14.96 -14.90
C TYR A 99 6.98 15.43 -13.72
N ASN A 100 7.23 14.58 -12.71
CA ASN A 100 8.01 14.91 -11.52
C ASN A 100 9.47 15.25 -11.88
N ALA A 101 10.06 14.60 -12.88
CA ALA A 101 11.39 14.95 -13.38
C ALA A 101 11.45 16.39 -13.92
N THR A 102 10.37 16.90 -14.51
CA THR A 102 10.29 18.31 -14.96
C THR A 102 10.17 19.32 -13.82
N ARG A 103 9.80 18.88 -12.61
CA ARG A 103 9.59 19.77 -11.44
C ARG A 103 10.89 20.24 -10.81
N ALA A 104 11.99 19.47 -10.92
CA ALA A 104 13.31 19.87 -10.44
C ALA A 104 13.75 21.23 -11.04
N HIS A 105 13.42 21.46 -12.31
CA HIS A 105 13.71 22.73 -13.00
C HIS A 105 12.84 23.92 -12.54
N LYS A 106 11.77 23.71 -11.78
CA LYS A 106 10.82 24.78 -11.38
C LYS A 106 11.02 25.29 -9.95
N HIS A 107 11.91 24.70 -9.16
CA HIS A 107 12.11 25.05 -7.75
C HIS A 107 13.56 25.24 -7.31
N GLY A 108 14.48 25.52 -8.24
CA GLY A 108 15.78 26.14 -7.93
C GLY A 108 16.62 25.45 -6.85
N LYS A 109 16.47 24.14 -6.63
CA LYS A 109 17.37 23.40 -5.76
C LYS A 109 18.43 22.75 -6.62
N GLU A 110 19.59 23.43 -6.68
CA GLU A 110 20.85 22.80 -7.08
C GLU A 110 21.14 21.64 -6.12
N PHE A 111 21.68 20.56 -6.69
CA PHE A 111 22.02 19.32 -6.00
C PHE A 111 23.07 19.53 -4.91
#